data_AF-A0A2K6AQT2-F1
#
_entry.id   AF-A0A2K6AQT2-F1
#
_cell.length_a   1.000
_cell.length_b   1.000
_cell.length_c   1.000
_cell.angle_alpha   90.00
_cell.angle_beta   90.00
_cell.angle_gamma   90.00
#
_symmetry.space_group_name_H-M   'P 1'
#
loop_
_entity.id
_entity.type
_entity.pdbx_description
1 polymer ?
#
loop_
_entity_poly.entity_id
_entity_poly.type
_entity_poly.pdbx_seq_one_letter_code
_entity_poly.pdbx_strand_id
1 'polypeptide(L)' 'GLHCDFACLMFQYLVNKPSEERVREIIVDAVQIEQEFLTEALPVGLIGMNCILMKQYIEFVADRLLVELGFSK' A
#
# COMPACT_ATOMS: atom_id res chain seq x y z
N GLY A 1 -5.91 -3.49 9.31
CA GLY A 1 -7.38 -3.27 9.35
C GLY A 1 -8.02 -4.59 9.03
N LEU A 2 -9.12 -5.00 9.69
CA LEU A 2 -9.43 -6.43 9.86
C LEU A 2 -9.37 -7.29 8.59
N HIS A 3 -9.90 -6.80 7.46
CA HIS A 3 -9.83 -7.53 6.19
C HIS A 3 -8.42 -7.61 5.60
N CYS A 4 -7.61 -6.56 5.75
CA CYS A 4 -6.20 -6.55 5.39
C CYS A 4 -5.42 -7.58 6.22
N ASP A 5 -5.63 -7.56 7.54
CA ASP A 5 -4.92 -8.47 8.46
C ASP A 5 -5.30 -9.93 8.18
N PHE A 6 -6.56 -10.17 7.83
CA PHE A 6 -7.04 -11.48 7.39
C PHE A 6 -6.43 -11.93 6.05
N ALA A 7 -6.27 -11.02 5.08
CA ALA A 7 -5.60 -11.33 3.82
C ALA A 7 -4.11 -11.68 4.06
N CYS A 8 -3.42 -10.94 4.92
CA CYS A 8 -2.05 -11.24 5.35
C CYS A 8 -1.98 -12.62 6.03
N LEU A 9 -2.95 -12.95 6.89
CA LEU A 9 -3.04 -14.26 7.53
C LEU A 9 -3.20 -15.38 6.49
N MET A 10 -4.12 -15.23 5.53
CA MET A 10 -4.29 -16.23 4.46
C MET A 10 -3.01 -16.38 3.62
N PHE A 11 -2.31 -15.28 3.34
CA PHE A 11 -1.04 -15.29 2.63
C PHE A 11 0.05 -16.06 3.37
N GLN A 12 0.08 -16.01 4.71
CA GLN A 12 1.06 -16.77 5.50
C GLN A 12 0.95 -18.29 5.29
N TYR A 13 -0.27 -18.81 5.13
CA TYR A 13 -0.55 -20.24 4.92
C TYR A 13 -0.44 -20.70 3.46
N LEU A 14 -0.19 -19.79 2.50
CA LEU A 14 0.08 -20.19 1.12
C LEU A 14 1.37 -21.02 1.04
N VAL A 15 1.29 -22.19 0.37
CA VAL A 15 2.45 -23.03 0.08
C VAL A 15 3.30 -22.41 -1.05
N ASN A 16 2.64 -21.99 -2.13
CA ASN A 16 3.29 -21.39 -3.30
C ASN A 16 3.10 -19.88 -3.27
N LYS A 17 3.96 -19.18 -2.53
CA LYS A 17 3.96 -17.71 -2.50
C LYS A 17 4.59 -17.15 -3.78
N PRO A 18 4.04 -16.06 -4.35
CA PRO A 18 4.71 -15.34 -5.43
C PRO A 18 6.05 -14.76 -4.97
N SER A 19 6.90 -14.35 -5.91
CA SER A 19 8.15 -13.64 -5.60
C SER A 19 7.86 -12.28 -4.95
N GLU A 20 8.79 -11.81 -4.11
CA GLU A 20 8.75 -10.48 -3.51
C GLU A 20 8.60 -9.38 -4.57
N GLU A 21 9.30 -9.53 -5.70
CA GLU A 21 9.22 -8.63 -6.85
C GLU A 21 7.78 -8.51 -7.38
N ARG A 22 7.07 -9.63 -7.53
CA ARG A 22 5.67 -9.62 -7.99
C ARG A 22 4.75 -8.98 -6.95
N VAL A 23 4.97 -9.22 -5.67
CA VAL A 23 4.15 -8.60 -4.62
C VAL A 23 4.39 -7.08 -4.58
N ARG A 24 5.66 -6.67 -4.67
CA ARG A 24 6.06 -5.26 -4.69
C ARG A 24 5.49 -4.55 -5.92
N GLU A 25 5.52 -5.17 -7.09
CA GLU A 25 4.90 -4.66 -8.32
C GLU A 25 3.41 -4.32 -8.09
N ILE A 26 2.64 -5.26 -7.55
CA ILE A 26 1.21 -5.06 -7.29
C ILE A 26 0.96 -3.92 -6.28
N ILE A 27 1.73 -3.88 -5.20
CA ILE A 27 1.55 -2.87 -4.15
C ILE A 27 1.95 -1.49 -4.65
N VAL A 28 3.07 -1.36 -5.36
CA VAL A 28 3.55 -0.07 -5.88
C VAL A 28 2.61 0.48 -6.95
N ASP A 29 2.07 -0.38 -7.82
CA ASP A 29 1.07 0.04 -8.82
C ASP A 29 -0.18 0.61 -8.13
N ALA A 30 -0.68 -0.08 -7.09
CA ALA A 30 -1.80 0.44 -6.28
C ALA A 30 -1.48 1.77 -5.58
N VAL A 31 -0.26 1.92 -5.04
CA VAL A 31 0.19 3.17 -4.41
C VAL A 31 0.20 4.32 -5.41
N GLN A 32 0.69 4.08 -6.63
CA GLN A 32 0.74 5.12 -7.67
C GLN A 32 -0.67 5.63 -8.02
N ILE A 33 -1.63 4.72 -8.19
CA ILE A 33 -3.02 5.05 -8.48
C ILE A 33 -3.64 5.88 -7.33
N GLU A 34 -3.42 5.46 -6.08
CA GLU A 34 -3.97 6.15 -4.91
C GLU A 34 -3.34 7.54 -4.71
N GLN A 35 -2.03 7.67 -4.95
CA GLN A 35 -1.35 8.97 -4.91
C GLN A 35 -1.87 9.92 -5.98
N GLU A 36 -2.02 9.46 -7.23
CA GLU A 36 -2.59 10.26 -8.33
C GLU A 36 -4.01 10.71 -7.98
N PHE A 37 -4.85 9.80 -7.45
CA PHE A 37 -6.21 10.11 -7.06
C PHE A 37 -6.29 11.21 -5.99
N LEU A 38 -5.51 11.10 -4.92
CA LEU A 38 -5.58 12.02 -3.78
C LEU A 38 -4.74 13.30 -3.93
N THR A 39 -3.89 13.39 -4.95
CA THR A 39 -3.05 14.59 -5.17
C THR A 39 -3.32 15.33 -6.46
N GLU A 40 -3.87 14.67 -7.48
CA GLU A 40 -4.15 15.27 -8.78
C GLU A 40 -5.66 15.32 -9.04
N ALA A 41 -6.35 14.17 -8.99
CA ALA A 41 -7.78 14.10 -9.32
C ALA A 41 -8.68 14.75 -8.25
N LEU A 42 -8.46 14.41 -6.99
CA LEU A 42 -9.11 15.00 -5.81
C LEU A 42 -8.04 15.44 -4.81
N PRO A 43 -7.38 16.59 -5.06
CA PRO A 43 -6.30 17.05 -4.20
C PRO A 43 -6.79 17.22 -2.76
N VAL A 44 -6.16 16.51 -1.82
CA VAL A 44 -6.48 16.62 -0.38
C VAL A 44 -6.25 18.03 0.18
N GLY A 45 -5.52 18.88 -0.55
CA GLY A 45 -5.43 20.32 -0.30
C GLY A 45 -6.79 21.03 -0.27
N LEU A 46 -7.81 20.51 -0.97
CA LEU A 46 -9.17 21.04 -0.97
C LEU A 46 -9.83 21.01 0.42
N ILE A 47 -9.41 20.08 1.29
CA ILE A 47 -9.86 19.96 2.67
C ILE A 47 -8.79 20.44 3.68
N GLY A 48 -7.77 21.17 3.22
CA GLY A 48 -6.72 21.73 4.06
C GLY A 48 -5.60 20.76 4.46
N MET A 49 -5.47 19.61 3.78
CA MET A 49 -4.36 18.67 4.01
C MET A 49 -3.18 18.91 3.06
N ASN A 50 -1.98 18.46 3.43
CA ASN A 50 -0.80 18.58 2.58
C ASN A 50 -0.65 17.34 1.68
N CYS A 51 -0.64 17.56 0.35
CA CYS A 51 -0.51 16.47 -0.63
C CYS A 51 0.81 15.67 -0.49
N ILE A 52 1.92 16.31 -0.11
CA ILE A 52 3.20 15.63 0.10
C ILE A 52 3.11 14.68 1.30
N LEU A 53 2.51 15.13 2.40
CA LEU A 53 2.30 14.28 3.58
C LEU A 53 1.33 13.13 3.29
N MET A 54 0.34 13.35 2.41
CA MET A 54 -0.56 12.28 1.97
C MET A 54 0.17 11.21 1.15
N LYS A 55 1.07 11.60 0.22
CA LYS A 55 1.91 10.63 -0.52
C LYS A 55 2.76 9.79 0.42
N GLN A 56 3.44 10.44 1.38
CA GLN A 56 4.23 9.75 2.39
C GLN A 56 3.39 8.81 3.27
N TYR A 57 2.15 9.19 3.57
CA TYR A 57 1.25 8.34 4.34
C TYR A 57 0.85 7.08 3.55
N ILE A 58 0.54 7.22 2.26
CA ILE A 58 0.21 6.08 1.40
C ILE A 58 1.42 5.12 1.29
N GLU A 59 2.63 5.66 1.09
CA GLU A 59 3.87 4.88 1.09
C GLU A 59 4.10 4.15 2.41
N PHE A 60 3.90 4.84 3.54
CA PHE A 60 4.02 4.23 4.87
C PHE A 60 3.04 3.05 5.07
N VAL A 61 1.80 3.17 4.59
CA VAL A 61 0.81 2.09 4.68
C VAL A 61 1.21 0.92 3.78
N ALA A 62 1.78 1.18 2.61
CA ALA A 62 2.30 0.16 1.70
C ALA A 62 3.50 -0.59 2.29
N ASP A 63 4.46 0.12 2.88
CA ASP A 63 5.59 -0.46 3.61
C ASP A 63 5.11 -1.36 4.75
N ARG A 64 4.09 -0.92 5.50
CA ARG A 64 3.50 -1.73 6.58
C ARG A 64 2.89 -3.02 6.03
N LEU A 65 2.18 -2.94 4.90
CA LEU A 65 1.60 -4.13 4.26
C LEU A 65 2.69 -5.10 3.77
N LEU A 66 3.77 -4.59 3.15
CA LEU A 66 4.91 -5.41 2.74
C LEU A 66 5.52 -6.16 3.92
N VAL A 67 5.71 -5.48 5.05
CA VAL A 67 6.23 -6.09 6.28
C VAL A 67 5.26 -7.12 6.86
N GLU A 68 3.95 -6.86 6.87
CA GLU A 68 2.94 -7.83 7.33
C GLU A 68 2.87 -9.10 6.46
N LEU A 69 3.18 -8.96 5.16
CA LEU A 69 3.32 -10.09 4.22
C LEU A 69 4.67 -10.82 4.36
N GLY A 70 5.59 -10.30 5.18
CA GLY A 70 6.89 -10.91 5.46
C GLY A 70 8.03 -10.46 4.54
N PHE A 71 7.87 -9.33 3.84
CA PHE A 71 8.85 -8.78 2.90
C PHE A 71 9.58 -7.56 3.47
N SER A 72 10.58 -7.09 2.73
CA SER A 72 11.29 -5.85 3.04
C SER A 72 10.47 -4.61 2.65
N LYS A 73 10.72 -3.48 3.32
CA LYS A 73 10.18 -2.17 2.93
C LYS A 73 10.66 -1.81 1.53
#